data_AF-A0AAV2INI3-F1
#
_entry.id   AF-A0AAV2INI3-F1
#
_cell.length_a   1.000
_cell.length_b   1.000
_cell.length_c   1.000
_cell.angle_alpha   90.00
_cell.angle_beta   90.00
_cell.angle_gamma   90.00
#
_symmetry.space_group_name_H-M   'P 1'
#
loop_
_entity.id
_entity.type
_entity.pdbx_description
1 polymer ?
#
loop_
_entity_poly.entity_id
_entity_poly.type
_entity_poly.pdbx_seq_one_letter_code
_entity_poly.pdbx_strand_id
1 'polypeptide(L)'
;IPSRYDTFEDPSGIIEKFHYGTHYSNAARVMHYLVMVEPFTTLRIEIQSGKFDVADRQFHSISGSFSSLMDKSNDIQELLPELFYFPSFLSTSLVSFDLGRLQITKKSVDDVKLPPWASTPEEFI
;
A
#
# COMPACT_ATOMS: atom_id res chain seq x y z
N ILE A 1 23.04 -13.13 -4.93
CA ILE A 1 23.09 -12.63 -3.54
C ILE A 1 22.52 -13.76 -2.67
N PRO A 2 23.23 -14.24 -1.64
CA PRO A 2 22.72 -15.27 -0.75
C PRO A 2 21.35 -14.85 -0.19
N SER A 3 20.39 -15.77 -0.15
CA SER A 3 19.06 -15.44 0.35
C SER A 3 19.11 -15.24 1.87
N ARG A 4 18.18 -14.45 2.43
CA ARG A 4 18.08 -14.25 3.87
C ARG A 4 18.03 -15.58 4.64
N TYR A 5 17.35 -16.57 4.07
CA TYR A 5 17.26 -17.92 4.61
C TYR A 5 18.64 -18.59 4.77
N ASP A 6 19.55 -18.37 3.81
CA ASP A 6 20.89 -18.97 3.83
C ASP A 6 21.78 -18.34 4.90
N THR A 7 21.65 -17.02 5.11
CA THR A 7 22.54 -16.22 5.97
C THR A 7 22.02 -16.00 7.39
N PHE A 8 20.73 -16.24 7.65
CA PHE A 8 20.15 -15.96 8.96
C PHE A 8 20.55 -17.03 9.98
N GLU A 9 21.16 -16.57 11.08
CA GLU A 9 21.46 -17.36 12.27
C GLU A 9 20.90 -16.63 13.50
N ASP A 10 20.07 -17.31 14.28
CA ASP A 10 19.52 -16.76 15.50
C ASP A 10 20.46 -17.05 16.69
N PRO A 11 20.93 -16.02 17.42
CA PRO A 11 21.84 -16.22 18.56
C PRO A 11 21.24 -17.06 19.69
N SER A 12 19.90 -17.10 19.80
CA SER A 12 19.20 -17.87 20.83
C SER A 12 18.83 -19.29 20.40
N GLY A 13 18.93 -19.62 19.11
CA GLY A 13 18.49 -20.88 18.53
C GLY A 13 16.98 -21.13 18.57
N ILE A 14 16.18 -20.10 18.90
CA ILE A 14 14.72 -20.21 19.05
C ILE A 14 14.03 -19.95 17.70
N ILE A 15 14.56 -19.02 16.90
CA ILE A 15 13.93 -18.60 15.65
C ILE A 15 14.46 -19.45 14.48
N GLU A 16 13.56 -20.18 13.84
CA GLU A 16 13.87 -20.94 12.63
C GLU A 16 14.21 -20.03 11.44
N LYS A 17 14.87 -20.58 10.43
CA LYS A 17 15.21 -19.84 9.20
C LYS A 17 13.94 -19.50 8.42
N PHE A 18 13.92 -18.31 7.83
CA PHE A 18 12.78 -17.81 7.05
C PHE A 18 13.24 -16.99 5.83
N HIS A 19 12.42 -16.99 4.78
CA HIS A 19 12.66 -16.17 3.59
C HIS A 19 12.20 -14.73 3.80
N TYR A 20 11.02 -14.54 4.37
CA TYR A 20 10.38 -13.23 4.53
C TYR A 20 10.05 -12.98 5.99
N GLY A 21 10.45 -11.82 6.51
CA GLY A 21 10.07 -11.37 7.85
C GLY A 21 8.71 -10.68 7.90
N THR A 22 8.01 -10.64 6.77
CA THR A 22 6.72 -9.98 6.56
C THR A 22 5.72 -11.00 6.05
N HIS A 23 4.44 -10.78 6.38
CA HIS A 23 3.35 -11.61 5.89
C HIS A 23 2.66 -10.91 4.71
N TYR A 24 2.27 -11.69 3.70
CA TYR A 24 1.66 -11.21 2.46
C TYR A 24 0.31 -10.50 2.66
N SER A 25 -0.39 -10.84 3.75
CA SER A 25 -1.68 -10.25 4.13
C SER A 25 -1.64 -9.73 5.56
N ASN A 26 -2.01 -8.47 5.77
CA ASN A 26 -2.18 -7.91 7.10
C ASN A 26 -3.15 -6.71 7.08
N ALA A 27 -3.74 -6.39 8.24
CA ALA A 27 -4.72 -5.32 8.37
C ALA A 27 -4.18 -3.95 7.95
N ALA A 28 -2.91 -3.65 8.25
CA ALA A 28 -2.28 -2.39 7.88
C ALA A 28 -2.19 -2.19 6.35
N ARG A 29 -2.06 -3.28 5.59
CA ARG A 29 -2.10 -3.26 4.12
C ARG A 29 -3.53 -3.07 3.60
N VAL A 30 -4.51 -3.75 4.19
CA VAL A 30 -5.93 -3.54 3.83
C VAL A 30 -6.32 -2.07 3.99
N MET A 31 -6.01 -1.49 5.16
CA MET A 31 -6.27 -0.06 5.43
C MET A 31 -5.47 0.89 4.54
N HIS A 32 -4.31 0.47 4.05
CA HIS A 32 -3.50 1.29 3.16
C HIS A 32 -4.10 1.38 1.75
N TYR A 33 -4.59 0.28 1.19
CA TYR A 33 -5.27 0.28 -0.11
C TYR A 33 -6.64 0.97 -0.03
N LEU A 34 -7.41 0.67 1.02
CA LEU A 34 -8.75 1.19 1.22
C LEU A 34 -8.77 2.52 1.98
N VAL A 35 -7.66 3.25 2.03
CA VAL A 35 -7.54 4.52 2.79
C VAL A 35 -8.60 5.55 2.40
N MET A 36 -9.21 5.40 1.23
CA MET A 36 -10.24 6.27 0.66
C MET A 36 -11.68 5.84 0.99
N VAL A 37 -11.85 4.77 1.75
CA VAL A 37 -13.14 4.11 1.98
C VAL A 37 -13.36 4.00 3.48
N GLU A 38 -14.48 4.53 3.99
CA GLU A 38 -14.84 4.29 5.38
C GLU A 38 -15.27 2.83 5.60
N PRO A 39 -14.95 2.21 6.75
CA PRO A 39 -14.34 2.81 7.96
C PRO A 39 -12.78 2.83 7.94
N PHE A 40 -12.15 2.41 6.85
CA PHE A 40 -10.69 2.21 6.79
C PHE A 40 -9.92 3.53 6.85
N THR A 41 -10.48 4.62 6.34
CA THR A 41 -9.92 5.97 6.53
C THR A 41 -9.80 6.30 8.02
N THR A 42 -10.91 6.19 8.76
CA THR A 42 -10.93 6.47 10.21
C THR A 42 -9.93 5.59 10.96
N LEU A 43 -9.94 4.28 10.69
CA LEU A 43 -9.02 3.32 11.32
C LEU A 43 -7.55 3.63 11.00
N ARG A 44 -7.25 4.05 9.77
CA ARG A 44 -5.89 4.40 9.37
C ARG A 44 -5.39 5.63 10.11
N ILE A 45 -6.23 6.65 10.25
CA ILE A 45 -5.92 7.88 11.00
C ILE A 45 -5.64 7.56 12.47
N GLU A 46 -6.46 6.70 13.08
CA GLU A 46 -6.32 6.30 14.48
C GLU A 46 -4.96 5.63 14.75
N ILE A 47 -4.59 4.66 13.92
CA ILE A 47 -3.30 3.95 14.03
C ILE A 47 -2.13 4.89 13.77
N GLN A 48 -2.32 5.91 12.93
CA GLN A 48 -1.29 6.88 12.57
C GLN A 48 -1.30 8.11 13.49
N SER A 49 -1.69 7.93 14.76
CA SER A 49 -1.67 8.98 15.80
C SER A 49 -2.54 10.20 15.48
N GLY A 50 -3.72 9.95 14.91
CA GLY A 50 -4.72 10.99 14.65
C GLY A 50 -4.50 11.82 13.39
N LYS A 51 -3.62 11.38 12.46
CA LYS A 51 -3.38 12.08 11.19
C LYS A 51 -3.04 11.10 10.07
N PHE A 52 -3.19 11.54 8.82
CA PHE A 52 -2.70 10.77 7.68
C PHE A 52 -1.17 10.58 7.71
N ASP A 53 -0.71 9.55 7.00
CA ASP A 53 0.71 9.31 6.81
C ASP A 53 1.31 10.37 5.86
N VAL A 54 2.64 10.40 5.74
CA VAL A 54 3.29 11.25 4.73
C VAL A 54 2.83 10.85 3.33
N ALA A 55 2.58 11.84 2.48
CA ALA A 55 2.05 11.68 1.13
C ALA A 55 2.76 10.59 0.30
N ASP A 56 4.09 10.55 0.33
CA ASP A 56 4.90 9.58 -0.45
C ASP A 56 4.74 8.12 0.01
N ARG A 57 4.17 7.89 1.20
CA ARG A 57 3.85 6.54 1.71
C ARG A 57 2.38 6.17 1.53
N GLN A 58 1.55 7.07 1.00
CA GLN A 58 0.14 6.80 0.78
C GLN A 58 -0.10 6.09 -0.56
N PHE A 59 -1.21 5.37 -0.65
CA PHE A 59 -1.56 4.66 -1.87
C PHE A 59 -2.08 5.66 -2.91
N HIS A 60 -1.27 5.97 -3.93
CA HIS A 60 -1.59 7.01 -4.91
C HIS A 60 -1.29 6.61 -6.37
N SER A 61 -0.82 5.37 -6.62
CA SER A 61 -0.49 4.88 -7.96
C SER A 61 -0.45 3.36 -7.98
N ILE A 62 -1.22 2.75 -8.88
CA ILE A 62 -1.24 1.28 -9.04
C ILE A 62 0.14 0.80 -9.50
N SER A 63 0.66 1.39 -10.59
CA SER A 63 1.98 1.03 -11.11
C SER A 63 3.10 1.35 -10.13
N GLY A 64 2.99 2.46 -9.40
CA GLY A 64 3.99 2.85 -8.40
C GLY A 64 4.05 1.87 -7.23
N SER A 65 2.89 1.44 -6.73
CA SER A 65 2.81 0.39 -5.71
C SER A 65 3.38 -0.93 -6.22
N PHE A 66 2.99 -1.36 -7.42
CA PHE A 66 3.50 -2.60 -8.01
C PHE A 66 5.03 -2.57 -8.15
N SER A 67 5.61 -1.50 -8.73
CA SER A 67 7.07 -1.35 -8.84
C SER A 67 7.77 -1.37 -7.47
N SER A 68 7.21 -0.68 -6.47
CA SER A 68 7.75 -0.65 -5.10
C SER A 68 7.81 -2.03 -4.45
N LEU A 69 6.82 -2.91 -4.73
CA LEU A 69 6.83 -4.30 -4.26
C LEU A 69 7.90 -5.13 -4.97
N MET A 70 8.03 -4.95 -6.28
CA MET A 70 9.02 -5.70 -7.07
C MET A 70 10.46 -5.32 -6.72
N ASP A 71 10.72 -4.05 -6.38
CA ASP A 71 12.06 -3.57 -6.02
C ASP A 71 12.46 -3.96 -4.58
N LYS A 72 11.49 -4.12 -3.66
CA LYS A 72 11.75 -4.44 -2.25
C LYS A 72 11.68 -5.94 -2.01
N SER A 73 12.82 -6.62 -2.11
CA SER A 73 12.97 -8.07 -1.87
C SER A 73 12.44 -8.60 -0.52
N ASN A 74 12.15 -7.73 0.46
CA ASN A 74 11.65 -8.10 1.79
C ASN A 74 10.16 -7.76 2.01
N ASP A 75 9.49 -7.13 1.03
CA ASP A 75 8.10 -6.70 1.16
C ASP A 75 7.22 -7.56 0.24
N ILE A 76 6.75 -8.70 0.77
CA ILE A 76 5.80 -9.55 0.06
C ILE A 76 4.38 -9.11 0.39
N GLN A 77 3.56 -8.90 -0.64
CA GLN A 77 2.16 -8.50 -0.52
C GLN A 77 1.34 -9.18 -1.60
N GLU A 78 0.15 -9.63 -1.21
CA GLU A 78 -0.87 -10.07 -2.15
C GLU A 78 -1.86 -8.94 -2.44
N LEU A 79 -2.54 -9.07 -3.58
CA LEU A 79 -3.60 -8.15 -3.97
C LEU A 79 -4.84 -8.38 -3.11
N LEU A 80 -5.60 -7.31 -2.89
CA LEU A 80 -6.91 -7.38 -2.26
C LEU A 80 -7.99 -7.82 -3.25
N PRO A 81 -9.04 -8.52 -2.80
CA PRO A 81 -10.21 -8.84 -3.62
C PRO A 81 -10.87 -7.59 -4.26
N GLU A 82 -10.85 -6.46 -3.57
CA GLU A 82 -11.46 -5.20 -4.01
C GLU A 82 -10.87 -4.67 -5.33
N LEU A 83 -9.63 -5.06 -5.67
CA LEU A 83 -9.02 -4.75 -6.98
C LEU A 83 -9.74 -5.43 -8.16
N PHE A 84 -10.70 -6.32 -7.93
CA PHE A 84 -11.40 -7.06 -8.97
C PHE A 84 -12.91 -6.77 -9.01
N TYR A 85 -13.44 -5.93 -8.13
CA TYR A 85 -14.87 -5.61 -8.15
C TYR A 85 -15.27 -4.25 -7.58
N PHE A 86 -14.37 -3.53 -6.90
CA PHE A 86 -14.74 -2.31 -6.16
C PHE A 86 -13.99 -1.09 -6.68
N PRO A 87 -14.48 -0.38 -7.71
CA PRO A 87 -13.75 0.75 -8.29
C PRO A 87 -13.62 1.96 -7.34
N SER A 88 -14.52 2.09 -6.35
CA SER A 88 -14.60 3.30 -5.53
C SER A 88 -13.36 3.58 -4.68
N PHE A 89 -12.55 2.58 -4.30
CA PHE A 89 -11.34 2.82 -3.50
C PHE A 89 -10.23 3.55 -4.28
N LEU A 90 -10.35 3.66 -5.61
CA LEU A 90 -9.39 4.38 -6.46
C LEU A 90 -9.73 5.86 -6.66
N SER A 91 -10.93 6.29 -6.25
CA SER A 91 -11.42 7.66 -6.46
C SER A 91 -11.52 8.43 -5.14
N THR A 92 -10.62 9.40 -4.97
CA THR A 92 -10.63 10.38 -3.88
C THR A 92 -11.65 11.50 -4.07
N SER A 93 -12.05 11.75 -5.32
CA SER A 93 -13.04 12.75 -5.70
C SER A 93 -14.41 12.58 -5.00
N LEU A 94 -14.71 11.38 -4.49
CA LEU A 94 -15.96 11.09 -3.79
C LEU A 94 -15.97 11.53 -2.31
N VAL A 95 -14.79 11.72 -1.70
CA VAL A 95 -14.65 11.94 -0.24
C VAL A 95 -13.79 13.16 0.12
N SER A 96 -12.98 13.67 -0.82
CA SER A 96 -12.21 14.92 -0.69
C SER A 96 -11.33 15.01 0.57
N PHE A 97 -10.41 14.06 0.76
CA PHE A 97 -9.42 14.10 1.85
C PHE A 97 -8.16 14.91 1.47
N ASP A 98 -7.59 15.64 2.45
CA ASP A 98 -6.24 16.20 2.31
C ASP A 98 -5.19 15.13 2.67
N LEU A 99 -4.65 14.48 1.63
CA LEU A 99 -3.62 13.44 1.74
C LEU A 99 -2.19 14.02 1.68
N GLY A 100 -2.06 15.35 1.70
CA GLY A 100 -0.79 16.05 1.64
C GLY A 100 -0.17 16.12 0.25
N ARG A 101 1.12 16.42 0.20
CA ARG A 101 1.87 16.66 -1.05
C ARG A 101 3.13 15.80 -1.13
N LEU A 102 3.38 15.23 -2.30
CA LEU A 102 4.58 14.46 -2.59
C LEU A 102 5.84 15.31 -2.38
N GLN A 103 6.86 14.76 -1.72
CA GLN A 103 8.04 15.52 -1.33
C GLN A 103 8.82 16.08 -2.51
N ILE A 104 8.99 15.28 -3.58
CA ILE A 104 9.78 15.67 -4.76
C ILE A 104 8.97 16.58 -5.69
N THR A 105 7.79 16.13 -6.09
CA THR A 105 7.01 16.83 -7.14
C THR A 105 6.16 17.98 -6.60
N LYS A 106 5.97 18.06 -5.27
CA LYS A 106 5.07 19.00 -4.57
C LYS A 106 3.61 18.96 -5.02
N LYS A 107 3.25 17.96 -5.82
CA LYS A 107 1.86 17.69 -6.25
C LYS A 107 1.07 17.15 -5.07
N SER A 108 -0.19 17.59 -4.97
CA SER A 108 -1.15 17.01 -4.04
C SER A 108 -1.38 15.54 -4.36
N VAL A 109 -1.62 14.76 -3.33
CA VAL A 109 -2.11 13.38 -3.48
C VAL A 109 -3.63 13.46 -3.61
N ASP A 110 -4.10 13.14 -4.80
CA ASP A 110 -5.52 13.11 -5.18
C ASP A 110 -5.85 11.67 -5.64
N ASP A 111 -6.69 11.51 -6.67
CA ASP A 111 -7.10 10.23 -7.23
C ASP A 111 -5.92 9.29 -7.53
N VAL A 112 -6.13 7.99 -7.30
CA VAL A 112 -5.11 6.97 -7.54
C VAL A 112 -4.77 6.95 -9.01
N LYS A 113 -3.48 7.08 -9.33
CA LYS A 113 -3.02 7.03 -10.72
C LYS A 113 -3.23 5.64 -11.30
N LEU A 114 -4.11 5.59 -12.29
CA LEU A 114 -4.42 4.40 -13.06
C LEU A 114 -3.33 4.10 -14.11
N PRO A 115 -3.19 2.84 -14.53
CA PRO A 115 -2.33 2.47 -15.65
C PRO A 115 -2.84 3.07 -16.97
N PRO A 116 -1.99 3.20 -18.02
CA PRO A 116 -2.33 3.91 -19.25
C PRO A 116 -3.51 3.35 -20.06
N TRP A 117 -3.92 2.11 -19.78
CA TRP A 117 -5.03 1.44 -20.45
C TRP A 117 -6.38 1.67 -19.77
N ALA A 118 -6.40 2.26 -18.56
CA ALA A 118 -7.63 2.56 -17.82
C ALA A 118 -7.77 4.07 -17.63
N SER A 119 -8.87 4.61 -18.15
CA SER A 119 -9.25 6.01 -18.04
C SER A 119 -10.12 6.26 -16.81
N THR A 120 -10.83 5.24 -16.32
CA THR A 120 -11.65 5.32 -15.11
C THR A 120 -11.40 4.13 -14.18
N PRO A 121 -11.70 4.26 -12.88
CA PRO A 121 -11.65 3.14 -11.94
C PRO A 121 -12.50 1.94 -12.39
N GLU A 122 -13.65 2.18 -13.01
CA GLU A 122 -14.52 1.13 -13.54
C GLU A 122 -13.91 0.41 -14.74
N GLU A 123 -13.13 1.11 -15.58
CA GLU A 123 -12.40 0.46 -16.68
C GLU A 123 -11.21 -0.36 -16.17
N PHE A 124 -10.63 0.03 -15.03
CA PHE A 124 -9.56 -0.73 -14.40
C PHE A 124 -10.04 -2.07 -13.82
N ILE A 125 -11.27 -2.12 -13.30
CA ILE A 125 -11.87 -3.31 -12.67
C ILE A 125 -12.49 -4.23 -13.73
#